data_AF-A0A352CV42-F1
#
_entry.id   AF-A0A352CV42-F1
#
_cell.length_a   1.000
_cell.length_b   1.000
_cell.length_c   1.000
_cell.angle_alpha   90.00
_cell.angle_beta   90.00
_cell.angle_gamma   90.00
#
_symmetry.space_group_name_H-M   'P 1'
#
loop_
_entity.id
_entity.type
_entity.pdbx_description
1 polymer ?
#
loop_
_entity_poly.entity_id
_entity_poly.type
_entity_poly.pdbx_seq_one_letter_code
_entity_poly.pdbx_strand_id
1 'polypeptide(L)'
;MKILYKKGIAAVCRIAALYFMAFLIGACPVAAEEEQKTPGIHTWADLQEAINESGPGELITLTGNLTALSSDSGLMIPAGKHLTLDLNGYVLDRNLDSWGEFGSVIQVNAGAVLTVRDSSVSGGTITGGYHNNGGGILNRGTLILESGRITGNTVLHTGGGISNDGTAILLGGSITGNEALLNGGGVCNKPKGHMTICADVVSGNQAPEYDDVFNQGTLTLQEAEPEEFHFEDMTVVRSYMEELAILPFLVMLAILLYVVWIDSYLSRERKRIMLWIVLLVLSLILQNYTEYRMSMQVG
;
A
#
# COMPACT_ATOMS: atom_id res chain seq x y z
N MET A 1 18.29 28.71 -56.06
CA MET A 1 17.98 27.57 -55.15
C MET A 1 19.11 27.12 -54.21
N LYS A 2 20.41 27.39 -54.45
CA LYS A 2 21.50 26.97 -53.52
C LYS A 2 21.77 27.90 -52.32
N ILE A 3 21.23 29.11 -52.29
CA ILE A 3 21.52 30.12 -51.23
C ILE A 3 20.52 30.06 -50.07
N LEU A 4 19.27 29.63 -50.32
CA LEU A 4 18.24 29.43 -49.28
C LEU A 4 18.52 28.21 -48.39
N TYR A 5 19.19 27.18 -48.92
CA TYR A 5 19.53 25.95 -48.19
C TYR A 5 20.64 26.15 -47.13
N LYS A 6 21.60 27.06 -47.38
CA LYS A 6 22.68 27.36 -46.42
C LYS A 6 22.24 28.22 -45.24
N LYS A 7 21.23 29.09 -45.41
CA LYS A 7 20.71 29.94 -44.31
C LYS A 7 19.83 29.16 -43.33
N GLY A 8 19.09 28.14 -43.80
CA GLY A 8 18.29 27.26 -42.94
C GLY A 8 19.15 26.37 -42.03
N ILE A 9 20.20 25.75 -42.56
CA ILE A 9 21.10 24.87 -41.77
C ILE A 9 21.85 25.67 -40.70
N ALA A 10 22.31 26.89 -41.00
CA ALA A 10 22.99 27.74 -40.03
C ALA A 10 22.05 28.22 -38.89
N ALA A 11 20.76 28.40 -39.16
CA ALA A 11 19.76 28.74 -38.14
C ALA A 11 19.42 27.53 -37.26
N VAL A 12 19.29 26.34 -37.85
CA VAL A 12 19.03 25.09 -37.12
C VAL A 12 20.23 24.70 -36.24
N CYS A 13 21.48 24.87 -36.72
CA CYS A 13 22.68 24.65 -35.91
C CYS A 13 22.81 25.63 -34.73
N ARG A 14 22.38 26.90 -34.87
CA ARG A 14 22.40 27.88 -33.78
C ARG A 14 21.37 27.59 -32.70
N ILE A 15 20.18 27.16 -33.10
CA ILE A 15 19.12 26.75 -32.16
C ILE A 15 19.53 25.45 -31.44
N ALA A 16 20.08 24.47 -32.16
CA ALA A 16 20.60 23.24 -31.56
C ALA A 16 21.76 23.50 -30.57
N ALA A 17 22.66 24.43 -30.87
CA ALA A 17 23.75 24.82 -29.96
C ALA A 17 23.27 25.57 -28.71
N LEU A 18 22.20 26.38 -28.83
CA LEU A 18 21.55 27.05 -27.70
C LEU A 18 20.81 26.06 -26.78
N TYR A 19 20.18 25.03 -27.34
CA TYR A 19 19.58 23.94 -26.56
C TYR A 19 20.64 23.05 -25.89
N PHE A 20 21.78 22.80 -26.56
CA PHE A 20 22.88 22.01 -25.98
C PHE A 20 23.62 22.75 -24.87
N MET A 21 23.74 24.08 -24.95
CA MET A 21 24.28 24.90 -23.85
C MET A 21 23.30 25.06 -22.69
N ALA A 22 21.98 25.13 -22.95
CA ALA A 22 20.97 25.14 -21.88
C ALA A 22 20.96 23.83 -21.07
N PHE A 23 21.30 22.71 -21.71
CA PHE A 23 21.44 21.41 -21.05
C PHE A 23 22.67 21.31 -20.11
N LEU A 24 23.70 22.13 -20.33
CA LEU A 24 24.91 22.17 -19.50
C LEU A 24 24.81 23.15 -18.32
N ILE A 25 23.90 24.12 -18.37
CA ILE A 25 23.70 25.12 -17.28
C ILE A 25 22.59 24.66 -16.31
N GLY A 26 21.74 23.71 -16.72
CA GLY A 26 20.68 23.12 -15.90
C GLY A 26 21.09 21.87 -15.09
N ALA A 27 22.31 21.36 -15.27
CA ALA A 27 22.85 20.32 -14.42
C ALA A 27 23.41 20.95 -13.13
N CYS A 28 22.51 21.42 -12.25
CA CYS A 28 22.84 21.40 -10.84
C CYS A 28 23.25 19.96 -10.55
N PRO A 29 24.41 19.67 -9.94
CA PRO A 29 24.65 18.31 -9.48
C PRO A 29 23.45 17.98 -8.59
N VAL A 30 22.62 17.04 -9.04
CA VAL A 30 21.81 16.26 -8.12
C VAL A 30 22.87 15.75 -7.17
N ALA A 31 22.91 16.35 -5.97
CA ALA A 31 23.65 15.78 -4.87
C ALA A 31 23.22 14.32 -4.91
N ALA A 32 24.19 13.42 -5.09
CA ALA A 32 23.93 12.03 -4.84
C ALA A 32 23.16 12.02 -3.52
N GLU A 33 21.91 11.57 -3.56
CA GLU A 33 21.27 11.10 -2.34
C GLU A 33 22.31 10.13 -1.80
N GLU A 34 23.04 10.56 -0.77
CA GLU A 34 23.62 9.60 0.13
C GLU A 34 22.42 8.75 0.50
N GLU A 35 22.38 7.52 -0.01
CA GLU A 35 21.67 6.44 0.65
C GLU A 35 22.14 6.55 2.09
N GLN A 36 21.34 7.26 2.89
CA GLN A 36 21.52 7.33 4.31
C GLN A 36 21.25 5.90 4.72
N LYS A 37 22.34 5.13 4.78
CA LYS A 37 22.36 3.75 5.19
C LYS A 37 21.87 3.81 6.62
N THR A 38 20.56 3.71 6.77
CA THR A 38 19.92 3.53 8.06
C THR A 38 20.68 2.37 8.69
N PRO A 39 21.29 2.57 9.87
CA PRO A 39 21.91 1.45 10.57
C PRO A 39 20.86 0.35 10.63
N GLY A 40 21.19 -0.81 10.04
CA GLY A 40 20.20 -1.86 9.81
C GLY A 40 19.58 -2.26 11.14
N ILE A 41 18.26 -2.36 11.17
CA ILE A 41 17.53 -2.72 12.39
C ILE A 41 17.63 -4.24 12.54
N HIS A 42 18.60 -4.68 13.35
CA HIS A 42 18.92 -6.09 13.53
C HIS A 42 18.58 -6.60 14.93
N THR A 43 18.47 -5.70 15.91
CA THR A 43 18.14 -6.03 17.30
C THR A 43 17.00 -5.17 17.85
N TRP A 44 16.43 -5.59 18.97
CA TRP A 44 15.43 -4.81 19.70
C TRP A 44 15.96 -3.45 20.15
N ALA A 45 17.24 -3.40 20.55
CA ALA A 45 17.92 -2.18 20.95
C ALA A 45 18.11 -1.22 19.76
N ASP A 46 18.49 -1.74 18.58
CA ASP A 46 18.63 -0.93 17.37
C ASP A 46 17.31 -0.25 17.01
N LEU A 47 16.19 -0.98 17.12
CA LEU A 47 14.86 -0.42 16.87
C LEU A 47 14.50 0.66 17.90
N GLN A 48 14.78 0.41 19.18
CA GLN A 48 14.51 1.41 20.22
C GLN A 48 15.36 2.67 20.04
N GLU A 49 16.62 2.52 19.62
CA GLU A 49 17.52 3.64 19.28
C GLU A 49 16.98 4.42 18.08
N ALA A 50 16.59 3.74 16.99
CA ALA A 50 15.97 4.37 15.83
C ALA A 50 14.71 5.17 16.20
N ILE A 51 13.84 4.63 17.06
CA ILE A 51 12.67 5.36 17.61
C ILE A 51 13.10 6.62 18.39
N ASN A 52 14.15 6.51 19.21
CA ASN A 52 14.65 7.61 20.03
C ASN A 52 15.31 8.71 19.19
N GLU A 53 15.92 8.37 18.06
CA GLU A 53 16.55 9.31 17.14
C GLU A 53 15.57 9.90 16.12
N SER A 54 14.41 9.27 15.93
CA SER A 54 13.52 9.61 14.83
C SER A 54 13.04 11.07 14.81
N GLY A 55 13.01 11.67 13.64
CA GLY A 55 12.38 12.96 13.38
C GLY A 55 10.84 12.88 13.32
N PRO A 56 10.15 14.03 13.27
CA PRO A 56 8.71 14.06 13.08
C PRO A 56 8.30 13.51 11.71
N GLY A 57 7.41 12.53 11.71
CA GLY A 57 6.90 11.84 10.52
C GLY A 57 7.83 10.79 9.93
N GLU A 58 8.94 10.46 10.60
CA GLU A 58 9.93 9.51 10.06
C GLU A 58 9.36 8.10 9.90
N LEU A 59 9.78 7.43 8.82
CA LEU A 59 9.45 6.05 8.52
C LEU A 59 10.59 5.13 8.97
N ILE A 60 10.29 4.23 9.90
CA ILE A 60 11.19 3.19 10.37
C ILE A 60 10.71 1.86 9.79
N THR A 61 11.52 1.23 8.93
CA THR A 61 11.18 -0.03 8.27
C THR A 61 12.00 -1.17 8.86
N LEU A 62 11.34 -2.24 9.30
CA LEU A 62 12.04 -3.43 9.79
C LEU A 62 12.81 -4.11 8.66
N THR A 63 14.02 -4.57 8.98
CA THR A 63 14.89 -5.31 8.05
C THR A 63 15.00 -6.80 8.37
N GLY A 64 14.34 -7.26 9.43
CA GLY A 64 14.34 -8.64 9.88
C GLY A 64 13.40 -8.87 11.06
N ASN A 65 13.16 -10.13 11.40
CA ASN A 65 12.44 -10.49 12.62
C ASN A 65 13.25 -10.06 13.85
N LEU A 66 12.58 -9.47 14.83
CA LEU A 66 13.18 -9.04 16.08
C LEU A 66 12.48 -9.76 17.23
N THR A 67 13.27 -10.45 18.05
CA THR A 67 12.81 -11.10 19.27
C THR A 67 13.50 -10.45 20.46
N ALA A 68 12.72 -9.95 21.41
CA ALA A 68 13.25 -9.33 22.62
C ALA A 68 13.95 -10.35 23.52
N LEU A 69 15.01 -9.91 24.18
CA LEU A 69 15.67 -10.64 25.27
C LEU A 69 14.92 -10.40 26.59
N SER A 70 15.19 -11.24 27.58
CA SER A 70 14.61 -11.09 28.93
C SER A 70 15.04 -9.80 29.64
N SER A 71 16.16 -9.19 29.23
CA SER A 71 16.63 -7.90 29.73
C SER A 71 15.97 -6.70 29.07
N ASP A 72 15.30 -6.91 27.92
CA ASP A 72 14.69 -5.82 27.17
C ASP A 72 13.36 -5.43 27.82
N SER A 73 13.01 -4.16 27.66
CA SER A 73 11.68 -3.63 27.96
C SER A 73 10.83 -3.55 26.69
N GLY A 74 9.52 -3.39 26.82
CA GLY A 74 8.67 -3.04 25.68
C GLY A 74 9.16 -1.78 24.96
N LEU A 75 9.00 -1.73 23.63
CA LEU A 75 9.40 -0.57 22.84
C LEU A 75 8.58 0.64 23.26
N MET A 76 9.26 1.68 23.72
CA MET A 76 8.61 2.92 24.11
C MET A 76 8.66 3.90 22.95
N ILE A 77 7.50 4.49 22.61
CA ILE A 77 7.41 5.68 21.77
C ILE A 77 7.32 6.89 22.71
N PRO A 78 8.40 7.69 22.88
CA PRO A 78 8.43 8.82 23.79
C PRO A 78 7.46 9.94 23.40
N ALA A 79 7.04 10.73 24.38
CA ALA A 79 6.24 11.92 24.14
C ALA A 79 6.93 12.87 23.14
N GLY A 80 6.17 13.45 22.21
CA GLY A 80 6.70 14.32 21.16
C GLY A 80 7.30 13.59 19.94
N LYS A 81 7.35 12.25 19.96
CA LYS A 81 7.67 11.46 18.76
C LYS A 81 6.44 11.25 17.91
N HIS A 82 6.63 11.43 16.60
CA HIS A 82 5.63 11.17 15.57
C HIS A 82 6.33 10.33 14.52
N LEU A 83 6.01 9.05 14.39
CA LEU A 83 6.71 8.17 13.46
C LEU A 83 5.79 7.09 12.90
N THR A 84 6.21 6.52 11.78
CA THR A 84 5.59 5.35 11.16
C THR A 84 6.52 4.16 11.33
N LEU A 85 6.03 3.08 11.93
CA LEU A 85 6.69 1.78 11.95
C LEU A 85 6.10 0.92 10.84
N ASP A 86 6.95 0.55 9.87
CA ASP A 86 6.62 -0.42 8.84
C ASP A 86 7.21 -1.78 9.19
N LEU A 87 6.33 -2.74 9.48
CA LEU A 87 6.71 -4.09 9.87
C LEU A 87 7.36 -4.86 8.71
N ASN A 88 7.12 -4.46 7.46
CA ASN A 88 7.77 -5.02 6.26
C ASN A 88 7.78 -6.56 6.19
N GLY A 89 6.71 -7.19 6.66
CA GLY A 89 6.53 -8.64 6.66
C GLY A 89 7.20 -9.37 7.81
N TYR A 90 7.88 -8.65 8.70
CA TYR A 90 8.64 -9.23 9.81
C TYR A 90 7.83 -9.26 11.10
N VAL A 91 8.33 -10.10 12.02
CA VAL A 91 7.77 -10.31 13.35
C VAL A 91 8.52 -9.46 14.37
N LEU A 92 7.77 -8.71 15.16
CA LEU A 92 8.21 -8.07 16.38
C LEU A 92 7.66 -8.87 17.56
N ASP A 93 8.53 -9.68 18.17
CA ASP A 93 8.16 -10.63 19.23
C ASP A 93 8.75 -10.19 20.57
N ARG A 94 7.89 -9.83 21.52
CA ARG A 94 8.29 -9.46 22.89
C ARG A 94 8.73 -10.65 23.73
N ASN A 95 8.43 -11.88 23.29
CA ASN A 95 8.95 -13.15 23.81
C ASN A 95 8.77 -13.34 25.32
N LEU A 96 7.58 -13.02 25.83
CA LEU A 96 7.22 -13.25 27.21
C LEU A 96 6.33 -14.49 27.35
N ASP A 97 6.71 -15.39 28.23
CA ASP A 97 5.94 -16.56 28.66
C ASP A 97 5.14 -16.30 29.95
N SER A 98 5.42 -15.19 30.61
CA SER A 98 4.89 -14.80 31.91
C SER A 98 4.81 -13.28 32.00
N TRP A 99 4.01 -12.81 32.96
CA TRP A 99 3.80 -11.38 33.18
C TRP A 99 5.11 -10.64 33.41
N GLY A 100 5.29 -9.51 32.71
CA GLY A 100 6.40 -8.58 32.94
C GLY A 100 5.90 -7.15 33.21
N GLU A 101 6.59 -6.42 34.09
CA GLU A 101 6.25 -5.03 34.46
C GLU A 101 6.21 -4.08 33.24
N PHE A 102 7.06 -4.33 32.24
CA PHE A 102 7.08 -3.64 30.95
C PHE A 102 6.80 -4.64 29.81
N GLY A 103 5.75 -5.43 30.01
CA GLY A 103 5.46 -6.59 29.18
C GLY A 103 4.72 -6.31 27.88
N SER A 104 4.28 -5.08 27.62
CA SER A 104 3.73 -4.71 26.32
C SER A 104 4.79 -4.82 25.23
N VAL A 105 4.44 -5.20 24.00
CA VAL A 105 5.37 -5.14 22.87
C VAL A 105 5.73 -3.67 22.59
N ILE A 106 4.71 -2.81 22.48
CA ILE A 106 4.85 -1.38 22.21
C ILE A 106 4.05 -0.56 23.24
N GLN A 107 4.66 0.52 23.73
CA GLN A 107 4.02 1.52 24.60
C GLN A 107 4.06 2.88 23.92
N VAL A 108 2.88 3.42 23.58
CA VAL A 108 2.75 4.76 23.01
C VAL A 108 2.45 5.74 24.12
N ASN A 109 3.41 6.61 24.46
CA ASN A 109 3.22 7.57 25.55
C ASN A 109 2.31 8.73 25.15
N ALA A 110 1.72 9.39 26.16
CA ALA A 110 0.91 10.59 25.94
C ALA A 110 1.71 11.66 25.17
N GLY A 111 1.09 12.24 24.14
CA GLY A 111 1.74 13.20 23.25
C GLY A 111 2.63 12.59 22.16
N ALA A 112 2.70 11.25 22.07
CA ALA A 112 3.31 10.56 20.94
C ALA A 112 2.27 10.18 19.89
N VAL A 113 2.71 10.02 18.64
CA VAL A 113 1.92 9.46 17.54
C VAL A 113 2.70 8.32 16.91
N LEU A 114 2.10 7.14 16.91
CA LEU A 114 2.62 5.96 16.24
C LEU A 114 1.64 5.54 15.14
N THR A 115 2.12 5.53 13.90
CA THR A 115 1.47 4.80 12.81
C THR A 115 2.13 3.45 12.66
N VAL A 116 1.35 2.37 12.64
CA VAL A 116 1.81 1.02 12.33
C VAL A 116 1.23 0.63 10.98
N ARG A 117 2.11 0.16 10.10
CA ARG A 117 1.73 -0.40 8.80
C ARG A 117 2.61 -1.60 8.47
N ASP A 118 2.24 -2.28 7.41
CA ASP A 118 3.00 -3.33 6.78
C ASP A 118 2.95 -3.14 5.26
N SER A 119 4.12 -2.95 4.65
CA SER A 119 4.25 -2.81 3.19
C SER A 119 4.47 -4.15 2.46
N SER A 120 4.43 -5.27 3.17
CA SER A 120 4.66 -6.59 2.60
C SER A 120 3.38 -7.30 2.19
N VAL A 121 3.52 -8.37 1.40
CA VAL A 121 2.42 -9.30 1.10
C VAL A 121 2.27 -10.37 2.19
N SER A 122 3.33 -10.69 2.93
CA SER A 122 3.31 -11.73 3.96
C SER A 122 2.57 -11.29 5.23
N GLY A 123 2.53 -9.98 5.50
CA GLY A 123 1.89 -9.37 6.65
C GLY A 123 2.72 -9.52 7.92
N GLY A 124 3.39 -8.45 8.33
CA GLY A 124 4.16 -8.35 9.56
C GLY A 124 3.30 -8.48 10.82
N THR A 125 3.94 -8.85 11.93
CA THR A 125 3.26 -9.27 13.16
C THR A 125 3.85 -8.65 14.42
N ILE A 126 3.00 -8.24 15.35
CA ILE A 126 3.32 -7.80 16.72
C ILE A 126 2.77 -8.85 17.69
N THR A 127 3.65 -9.50 18.46
CA THR A 127 3.31 -10.70 19.27
C THR A 127 4.13 -10.82 20.56
N GLY A 128 3.73 -11.77 21.42
CA GLY A 128 4.52 -12.25 22.56
C GLY A 128 4.55 -11.28 23.73
N GLY A 129 3.65 -10.29 23.76
CA GLY A 129 3.51 -9.39 24.89
C GLY A 129 2.69 -10.01 26.01
N TYR A 130 3.11 -9.78 27.26
CA TYR A 130 2.40 -10.23 28.46
C TYR A 130 2.45 -9.17 29.57
N HIS A 131 1.37 -8.40 29.71
CA HIS A 131 1.26 -7.29 30.66
C HIS A 131 -0.07 -7.30 31.44
N ASN A 132 -0.28 -6.31 32.31
CA ASN A 132 -1.59 -6.12 32.96
C ASN A 132 -2.66 -5.61 31.98
N ASN A 133 -2.28 -4.71 31.07
CA ASN A 133 -3.16 -4.16 30.05
C ASN A 133 -2.37 -3.88 28.77
N GLY A 134 -2.94 -4.17 27.60
CA GLY A 134 -2.26 -3.93 26.32
C GLY A 134 -1.04 -4.84 26.15
N GLY A 135 -1.27 -6.14 25.90
CA GLY A 135 -0.18 -7.10 25.72
C GLY A 135 0.60 -6.77 24.45
N GLY A 136 -0.09 -6.61 23.32
CA GLY A 136 0.52 -6.11 22.09
C GLY A 136 0.91 -4.64 22.24
N ILE A 137 -0.09 -3.77 22.32
CA ILE A 137 0.10 -2.32 22.35
C ILE A 137 -0.64 -1.70 23.54
N LEU A 138 0.09 -0.95 24.36
CA LEU A 138 -0.48 -0.05 25.35
C LEU A 138 -0.44 1.38 24.82
N ASN A 139 -1.60 1.93 24.47
CA ASN A 139 -1.70 3.26 23.88
C ASN A 139 -2.22 4.30 24.89
N ARG A 140 -1.37 5.30 25.20
CA ARG A 140 -1.72 6.52 25.96
C ARG A 140 -1.58 7.79 25.12
N GLY A 141 -1.07 7.68 23.89
CA GLY A 141 -0.95 8.76 22.91
C GLY A 141 -1.93 8.57 21.77
N THR A 142 -1.44 8.67 20.54
CA THR A 142 -2.22 8.35 19.33
C THR A 142 -1.61 7.13 18.64
N LEU A 143 -2.44 6.11 18.42
CA LEU A 143 -2.12 4.93 17.62
C LEU A 143 -2.95 4.96 16.35
N ILE A 144 -2.29 4.78 15.20
CA ILE A 144 -2.94 4.54 13.91
C ILE A 144 -2.48 3.17 13.43
N LEU A 145 -3.41 2.24 13.22
CA LEU A 145 -3.14 0.93 12.64
C LEU A 145 -3.70 0.90 11.21
N GLU A 146 -2.81 0.97 10.23
CA GLU A 146 -3.16 0.94 8.80
C GLU A 146 -3.20 -0.50 8.27
N SER A 147 -2.20 -1.31 8.63
CA SER A 147 -2.11 -2.72 8.26
C SER A 147 -1.18 -3.49 9.21
N GLY A 148 -1.04 -4.80 8.99
CA GLY A 148 -0.26 -5.72 9.84
C GLY A 148 -1.14 -6.54 10.80
N ARG A 149 -0.49 -7.37 11.62
CA ARG A 149 -1.16 -8.29 12.54
C ARG A 149 -0.75 -8.02 13.99
N ILE A 150 -1.72 -7.97 14.90
CA ILE A 150 -1.49 -8.01 16.34
C ILE A 150 -2.12 -9.31 16.85
N THR A 151 -1.28 -10.27 17.23
CA THR A 151 -1.74 -11.63 17.59
C THR A 151 -0.83 -12.27 18.62
N GLY A 152 -1.31 -13.29 19.34
CA GLY A 152 -0.51 -14.03 20.30
C GLY A 152 -0.07 -13.20 21.51
N ASN A 153 -0.82 -12.16 21.86
CA ASN A 153 -0.55 -11.33 23.03
C ASN A 153 -1.51 -11.68 24.17
N THR A 154 -1.00 -11.69 25.40
CA THR A 154 -1.74 -12.09 26.60
C THR A 154 -1.77 -10.96 27.62
N VAL A 155 -2.88 -10.80 28.36
CA VAL A 155 -2.95 -9.87 29.49
C VAL A 155 -3.68 -10.42 30.70
N LEU A 156 -3.26 -9.97 31.89
CA LEU A 156 -3.94 -10.32 33.14
C LEU A 156 -5.28 -9.63 33.32
N HIS A 157 -5.48 -8.43 32.76
CA HIS A 157 -6.74 -7.70 32.92
C HIS A 157 -7.45 -7.50 31.59
N THR A 158 -7.05 -6.51 30.79
CA THR A 158 -7.85 -6.11 29.62
C THR A 158 -7.04 -5.66 28.42
N GLY A 159 -7.55 -5.89 27.21
CA GLY A 159 -6.90 -5.49 25.97
C GLY A 159 -5.70 -6.37 25.66
N GLY A 160 -5.93 -7.65 25.34
CA GLY A 160 -4.87 -8.60 25.02
C GLY A 160 -4.01 -8.11 23.86
N GLY A 161 -4.65 -7.72 22.76
CA GLY A 161 -4.00 -7.04 21.64
C GLY A 161 -3.68 -5.59 21.97
N ILE A 162 -4.71 -4.76 22.22
CA ILE A 162 -4.56 -3.31 22.44
C ILE A 162 -5.32 -2.87 23.69
N SER A 163 -4.67 -2.08 24.55
CA SER A 163 -5.36 -1.26 25.56
C SER A 163 -5.21 0.22 25.20
N ASN A 164 -6.34 0.88 24.96
CA ASN A 164 -6.40 2.28 24.56
C ASN A 164 -6.88 3.19 25.71
N ASP A 165 -5.98 4.01 26.23
CA ASP A 165 -6.24 5.13 27.15
C ASP A 165 -6.17 6.50 26.43
N GLY A 166 -5.70 6.53 25.18
CA GLY A 166 -5.56 7.73 24.34
C GLY A 166 -6.48 7.70 23.12
N THR A 167 -5.94 7.94 21.93
CA THR A 167 -6.66 7.87 20.65
C THR A 167 -6.18 6.67 19.85
N ALA A 168 -7.07 5.79 19.43
CA ALA A 168 -6.78 4.68 18.52
C ALA A 168 -7.61 4.82 17.24
N ILE A 169 -6.95 4.76 16.10
CA ILE A 169 -7.58 4.74 14.77
C ILE A 169 -7.17 3.43 14.10
N LEU A 170 -8.09 2.47 14.06
CA LEU A 170 -7.86 1.11 13.57
C LEU A 170 -8.50 0.98 12.19
N LEU A 171 -7.76 1.37 11.16
CA LEU A 171 -8.25 1.49 9.78
C LEU A 171 -8.12 0.20 8.98
N GLY A 172 -7.21 -0.68 9.37
CA GLY A 172 -6.98 -1.96 8.71
C GLY A 172 -6.12 -2.91 9.54
N GLY A 173 -5.59 -3.93 8.87
CA GLY A 173 -4.86 -5.02 9.52
C GLY A 173 -5.77 -6.01 10.22
N SER A 174 -5.21 -6.78 11.16
CA SER A 174 -5.97 -7.77 11.94
C SER A 174 -5.49 -7.85 13.38
N ILE A 175 -6.43 -7.85 14.32
CA ILE A 175 -6.22 -8.03 15.75
C ILE A 175 -6.95 -9.31 16.14
N THR A 176 -6.21 -10.41 16.21
CA THR A 176 -6.77 -11.77 16.31
C THR A 176 -5.94 -12.65 17.23
N GLY A 177 -6.54 -13.68 17.83
CA GLY A 177 -5.80 -14.64 18.66
C GLY A 177 -5.05 -14.00 19.84
N ASN A 178 -5.56 -12.90 20.38
CA ASN A 178 -5.08 -12.30 21.61
C ASN A 178 -5.98 -12.73 22.79
N GLU A 179 -5.41 -12.81 23.98
CA GLU A 179 -6.07 -13.32 25.18
C GLU A 179 -6.06 -12.30 26.32
N ALA A 180 -7.20 -12.12 26.98
CA ALA A 180 -7.31 -11.36 28.23
C ALA A 180 -8.00 -12.20 29.30
N LEU A 181 -7.45 -12.21 30.52
CA LEU A 181 -8.04 -12.96 31.63
C LEU A 181 -9.29 -12.29 32.26
N LEU A 182 -9.63 -11.05 31.88
CA LEU A 182 -10.91 -10.42 32.28
C LEU A 182 -11.75 -10.03 31.05
N ASN A 183 -11.42 -8.92 30.37
CA ASN A 183 -12.27 -8.36 29.32
C ASN A 183 -11.49 -7.84 28.12
N GLY A 184 -12.06 -7.92 26.91
CA GLY A 184 -11.46 -7.32 25.71
C GLY A 184 -10.21 -8.06 25.31
N GLY A 185 -10.33 -9.33 24.90
CA GLY A 185 -9.21 -10.14 24.42
C GLY A 185 -8.48 -9.45 23.27
N GLY A 186 -9.22 -8.88 22.32
CA GLY A 186 -8.66 -8.07 21.24
C GLY A 186 -8.28 -6.66 21.69
N VAL A 187 -9.29 -5.83 21.96
CA VAL A 187 -9.13 -4.41 22.25
C VAL A 187 -9.95 -4.02 23.49
N CYS A 188 -9.32 -3.27 24.40
CA CYS A 188 -10.00 -2.55 25.46
C CYS A 188 -9.87 -1.04 25.23
N ASN A 189 -11.00 -0.36 25.01
CA ASN A 189 -11.04 1.11 24.97
C ASN A 189 -11.49 1.64 26.34
N LYS A 190 -10.57 2.21 27.09
CA LYS A 190 -10.76 2.65 28.48
C LYS A 190 -11.65 3.90 28.54
N PRO A 191 -12.14 4.31 29.73
CA PRO A 191 -13.09 5.42 29.85
C PRO A 191 -12.64 6.77 29.27
N LYS A 192 -11.33 7.02 29.16
CA LYS A 192 -10.77 8.25 28.55
C LYS A 192 -10.42 8.07 27.07
N GLY A 193 -10.48 6.83 26.58
CA GLY A 193 -10.05 6.46 25.25
C GLY A 193 -11.06 6.86 24.18
N HIS A 194 -10.52 7.29 23.04
CA HIS A 194 -11.27 7.55 21.82
C HIS A 194 -10.83 6.51 20.79
N MET A 195 -11.77 5.76 20.24
CA MET A 195 -11.48 4.71 19.28
C MET A 195 -12.32 4.90 18.02
N THR A 196 -11.66 4.95 16.87
CA THR A 196 -12.28 4.77 15.56
C THR A 196 -11.84 3.41 15.03
N ILE A 197 -12.78 2.58 14.58
CA ILE A 197 -12.49 1.24 14.09
C ILE A 197 -13.25 0.94 12.80
N CYS A 198 -12.56 0.38 11.82
CA CYS A 198 -13.17 -0.24 10.65
C CYS A 198 -13.75 -1.62 11.01
N ALA A 199 -14.91 -1.97 10.45
CA ALA A 199 -15.46 -3.30 10.61
C ALA A 199 -14.42 -4.39 10.22
N ASP A 200 -14.48 -5.54 10.89
CA ASP A 200 -13.66 -6.74 10.65
C ASP A 200 -12.17 -6.67 11.08
N VAL A 201 -11.67 -5.55 11.61
CA VAL A 201 -10.27 -5.46 12.08
C VAL A 201 -10.01 -6.32 13.34
N VAL A 202 -11.01 -6.51 14.19
CA VAL A 202 -10.86 -7.24 15.48
C VAL A 202 -11.78 -8.45 15.48
N SER A 203 -11.21 -9.66 15.54
CA SER A 203 -11.99 -10.91 15.56
C SER A 203 -11.19 -12.08 16.16
N GLY A 204 -11.88 -13.11 16.65
CA GLY A 204 -11.24 -14.35 17.07
C GLY A 204 -10.25 -14.19 18.23
N ASN A 205 -10.51 -13.24 19.12
CA ASN A 205 -9.78 -13.07 20.38
C ASN A 205 -10.50 -13.80 21.51
N GLN A 206 -9.90 -13.85 22.71
CA GLN A 206 -10.44 -14.61 23.84
C GLN A 206 -10.43 -13.79 25.13
N ALA A 207 -11.57 -13.73 25.80
CA ALA A 207 -11.72 -13.24 27.16
C ALA A 207 -12.96 -13.85 27.85
N PRO A 208 -13.01 -13.91 29.20
CA PRO A 208 -14.24 -14.29 29.89
C PRO A 208 -15.48 -13.47 29.49
N GLU A 209 -15.31 -12.16 29.28
CA GLU A 209 -16.34 -11.30 28.69
C GLU A 209 -15.75 -10.41 27.60
N TYR A 210 -16.53 -10.14 26.54
CA TYR A 210 -16.12 -9.26 25.44
C TYR A 210 -14.83 -9.74 24.76
N ASP A 211 -14.87 -10.90 24.12
CA ASP A 211 -13.72 -11.51 23.42
C ASP A 211 -12.95 -10.52 22.55
N ASP A 212 -13.66 -9.81 21.66
CA ASP A 212 -13.03 -8.93 20.68
C ASP A 212 -12.86 -7.51 21.19
N VAL A 213 -13.93 -6.78 21.47
CA VAL A 213 -13.87 -5.36 21.83
C VAL A 213 -14.64 -5.08 23.11
N PHE A 214 -13.92 -4.60 24.14
CA PHE A 214 -14.50 -4.05 25.36
C PHE A 214 -14.38 -2.52 25.36
N ASN A 215 -15.50 -1.83 25.12
CA ASN A 215 -15.53 -0.36 25.04
C ASN A 215 -16.16 0.27 26.29
N GLN A 216 -15.40 1.12 26.98
CA GLN A 216 -15.85 1.97 28.08
C GLN A 216 -15.71 3.47 27.76
N GLY A 217 -15.03 3.82 26.66
CA GLY A 217 -14.83 5.18 26.18
C GLY A 217 -15.69 5.51 24.96
N THR A 218 -15.21 6.46 24.15
CA THR A 218 -15.88 6.86 22.90
C THR A 218 -15.50 5.90 21.78
N LEU A 219 -16.50 5.36 21.09
CA LEU A 219 -16.33 4.48 19.93
C LEU A 219 -17.04 5.08 18.71
N THR A 220 -16.30 5.23 17.62
CA THR A 220 -16.80 5.58 16.30
C THR A 220 -16.56 4.39 15.38
N LEU A 221 -17.61 3.90 14.72
CA LEU A 221 -17.49 2.90 13.66
C LEU A 221 -17.28 3.61 12.33
N GLN A 222 -16.26 3.19 11.59
CA GLN A 222 -16.02 3.62 10.23
C GLN A 222 -16.38 2.45 9.30
N GLU A 223 -17.21 2.71 8.30
CA GLU A 223 -17.40 1.73 7.22
C GLU A 223 -16.09 1.62 6.46
N ALA A 224 -15.69 0.39 6.11
CA ALA A 224 -14.59 0.23 5.18
C ALA A 224 -15.00 0.97 3.89
N GLU A 225 -14.21 1.96 3.48
CA GLU A 225 -14.31 2.47 2.11
C GLU A 225 -14.18 1.22 1.23
N PRO A 226 -15.19 0.90 0.38
CA PRO A 226 -15.08 -0.27 -0.47
C PRO A 226 -13.77 -0.11 -1.23
N GLU A 227 -12.87 -1.10 -1.16
CA GLU A 227 -11.70 -1.14 -2.03
C GLU A 227 -12.21 -0.78 -3.43
N GLU A 228 -11.83 0.40 -3.94
CA GLU A 228 -12.26 0.80 -5.27
C GLU A 228 -11.86 -0.35 -6.17
N PHE A 229 -12.83 -1.07 -6.72
CA PHE A 229 -12.58 -2.28 -7.49
C PHE A 229 -11.64 -1.91 -8.64
N HIS A 230 -10.34 -2.14 -8.46
CA HIS A 230 -9.34 -1.77 -9.44
C HIS A 230 -9.50 -2.75 -10.59
N PHE A 231 -10.09 -2.27 -11.69
CA PHE A 231 -10.31 -3.04 -12.92
C PHE A 231 -9.01 -3.64 -13.51
N GLU A 232 -7.85 -3.27 -12.97
CA GLU A 232 -6.53 -3.76 -13.35
C GLU A 232 -6.29 -5.24 -13.02
N ASP A 233 -6.92 -5.79 -11.97
CA ASP A 233 -6.70 -7.19 -11.55
C ASP A 233 -7.43 -8.22 -12.44
N MET A 234 -8.42 -7.80 -13.22
CA MET A 234 -9.20 -8.69 -14.08
C MET A 234 -8.59 -8.82 -15.48
N THR A 235 -7.30 -9.17 -15.55
CA THR A 235 -6.55 -9.42 -16.79
C THR A 235 -7.30 -10.34 -17.77
N VAL A 236 -8.01 -11.35 -17.23
CA VAL A 236 -8.85 -12.28 -18.01
C VAL A 236 -10.06 -11.59 -18.63
N VAL A 237 -10.80 -10.78 -17.87
CA VAL A 237 -11.97 -10.06 -18.40
C VAL A 237 -11.53 -8.98 -19.39
N ARG A 238 -10.40 -8.31 -19.13
CA ARG A 238 -9.77 -7.40 -20.10
C ARG A 238 -9.54 -8.13 -21.42
N SER A 239 -8.85 -9.27 -21.41
CA SER A 239 -8.58 -10.09 -22.61
C SER A 239 -9.85 -10.46 -23.38
N TYR A 240 -10.93 -10.86 -22.69
CA TYR A 240 -12.20 -11.18 -23.34
C TYR A 240 -12.91 -9.95 -23.94
N MET A 241 -12.80 -8.79 -23.30
CA MET A 241 -13.36 -7.54 -23.82
C MET A 241 -12.58 -7.02 -25.04
N GLU A 242 -11.25 -7.24 -25.10
CA GLU A 242 -10.44 -6.93 -26.30
C GLU A 242 -10.89 -7.76 -27.52
N GLU A 243 -11.14 -9.05 -27.32
CA GLU A 243 -11.63 -9.93 -28.40
C GLU A 243 -13.03 -9.54 -28.88
N LEU A 244 -13.94 -9.17 -27.96
CA LEU A 244 -15.30 -8.76 -28.32
C LEU A 244 -15.35 -7.45 -29.11
N ALA A 245 -14.44 -6.51 -28.83
CA ALA A 245 -14.41 -5.20 -29.50
C ALA A 245 -14.01 -5.29 -30.98
N ILE A 246 -13.18 -6.27 -31.35
CA ILE A 246 -12.65 -6.43 -32.71
C ILE A 246 -13.50 -7.38 -33.57
N LEU A 247 -14.23 -8.29 -32.93
CA LEU A 247 -15.08 -9.30 -33.57
C LEU A 247 -16.07 -8.76 -34.61
N PRO A 248 -16.89 -7.72 -34.35
CA PRO A 248 -17.85 -7.23 -35.35
C PRO A 248 -17.18 -6.70 -36.62
N PHE A 249 -15.97 -6.14 -36.50
CA PHE A 249 -15.22 -5.63 -37.65
C PHE A 249 -14.59 -6.75 -38.48
N LEU A 250 -14.10 -7.82 -37.84
CA LEU A 250 -13.60 -9.01 -38.53
C LEU A 250 -14.71 -9.72 -39.31
N VAL A 251 -15.92 -9.80 -38.75
CA VAL A 251 -17.10 -10.33 -39.44
C VAL A 251 -17.44 -9.50 -40.68
N MET A 252 -17.46 -8.17 -40.56
CA MET A 252 -17.70 -7.28 -41.71
C MET A 252 -16.62 -7.43 -42.80
N LEU A 253 -15.35 -7.55 -42.40
CA LEU A 253 -14.23 -7.78 -43.32
C LEU A 253 -14.38 -9.11 -44.08
N ALA A 254 -14.76 -10.18 -43.38
CA ALA A 254 -14.99 -11.49 -44.00
C ALA A 254 -16.13 -11.46 -45.02
N ILE A 255 -17.23 -10.77 -44.70
CA ILE A 255 -18.37 -10.58 -45.63
C ILE A 255 -17.93 -9.81 -46.88
N LEU A 256 -17.19 -8.71 -46.72
CA LEU A 256 -16.71 -7.91 -47.85
C LEU A 256 -15.76 -8.70 -48.76
N LEU A 257 -14.82 -9.44 -48.18
CA LEU A 257 -13.90 -10.30 -48.93
C LEU A 257 -14.64 -11.42 -49.69
N TYR A 258 -15.63 -12.04 -49.04
CA TYR A 258 -16.47 -13.07 -49.64
C TYR A 258 -17.25 -12.55 -50.85
N VAL A 259 -17.87 -11.36 -50.73
CA VAL A 259 -18.60 -10.72 -51.85
C VAL A 259 -17.67 -10.39 -53.02
N VAL A 260 -16.46 -9.86 -52.74
CA VAL A 260 -15.47 -9.57 -53.80
C VAL A 260 -15.02 -10.83 -54.53
N TRP A 261 -14.86 -11.93 -53.79
CA TRP A 261 -14.34 -13.21 -54.30
C TRP A 261 -15.37 -13.97 -55.15
N ILE A 262 -16.61 -14.12 -54.68
CA ILE A 262 -17.63 -14.94 -55.36
C ILE A 262 -18.35 -14.21 -56.48
N ASP A 263 -18.55 -12.89 -56.37
CA ASP A 263 -19.46 -12.23 -57.29
C ASP A 263 -18.80 -12.01 -58.66
N SER A 264 -19.13 -12.90 -59.60
CA SER A 264 -18.67 -12.89 -60.99
C SER A 264 -19.34 -11.79 -61.83
N TYR A 265 -20.43 -11.18 -61.33
CA TYR A 265 -21.15 -10.10 -61.99
C TYR A 265 -20.58 -8.71 -61.69
N LEU A 266 -19.68 -8.59 -60.71
CA LEU A 266 -19.04 -7.32 -60.39
C LEU A 266 -17.97 -6.94 -61.44
N SER A 267 -18.12 -5.76 -62.05
CA SER A 267 -17.14 -5.22 -62.98
C SER A 267 -15.78 -4.96 -62.31
N ARG A 268 -14.69 -4.96 -63.09
CA ARG A 268 -13.33 -4.72 -62.56
C ARG A 268 -13.20 -3.42 -61.76
N GLU A 269 -13.91 -2.37 -62.17
CA GLU A 269 -13.92 -1.09 -61.47
C GLU A 269 -14.63 -1.18 -60.11
N ARG A 270 -15.77 -1.89 -60.04
CA ARG A 270 -16.49 -2.11 -58.78
C ARG A 270 -15.69 -2.99 -57.82
N LYS A 271 -14.98 -4.02 -58.30
CA LYS A 271 -14.07 -4.83 -57.47
C LYS A 271 -12.93 -4.00 -56.90
N ARG A 272 -12.36 -3.07 -57.69
CA ARG A 272 -11.34 -2.13 -57.19
C ARG A 272 -11.89 -1.22 -56.10
N ILE A 273 -13.08 -0.64 -56.27
CA ILE A 273 -13.73 0.20 -55.25
C ILE A 273 -13.97 -0.60 -53.97
N MET A 274 -14.48 -1.83 -54.07
CA MET A 274 -14.67 -2.69 -52.90
C MET A 274 -13.36 -3.07 -52.22
N LEU A 275 -12.27 -3.28 -52.96
CA LEU A 275 -10.94 -3.51 -52.38
C LEU A 275 -10.45 -2.30 -51.58
N TRP A 276 -10.71 -1.08 -52.08
CA TRP A 276 -10.41 0.15 -51.35
C TRP A 276 -11.24 0.29 -50.07
N ILE A 277 -12.52 -0.10 -50.10
CA ILE A 277 -13.38 -0.14 -48.91
C ILE A 277 -12.86 -1.18 -47.90
N VAL A 278 -12.42 -2.35 -48.35
CA VAL A 278 -11.78 -3.37 -47.50
C VAL A 278 -10.51 -2.83 -46.85
N LEU A 279 -9.64 -2.15 -47.61
CA LEU A 279 -8.42 -1.53 -47.07
C LEU A 279 -8.71 -0.41 -46.08
N LEU A 280 -9.75 0.41 -46.35
CA LEU A 280 -10.22 1.44 -45.43
C LEU A 280 -10.70 0.83 -44.11
N VAL A 281 -11.57 -0.18 -44.18
CA VAL A 281 -12.04 -0.92 -43.01
C VAL A 281 -10.87 -1.53 -42.23
N LEU A 282 -9.91 -2.15 -42.92
CA LEU A 282 -8.71 -2.71 -42.29
C LEU A 282 -7.88 -1.65 -41.56
N SER A 283 -7.72 -0.46 -42.15
CA SER A 283 -7.01 0.65 -41.54
C SER A 283 -7.72 1.19 -40.29
N LEU A 284 -9.06 1.25 -40.31
CA LEU A 284 -9.86 1.67 -39.14
C LEU A 284 -9.78 0.65 -38.01
N ILE A 285 -9.76 -0.65 -38.31
CA ILE A 285 -9.54 -1.72 -37.33
C ILE A 285 -8.17 -1.56 -36.67
N LEU A 286 -7.12 -1.36 -37.49
CA LEU A 286 -5.75 -1.17 -37.01
C LEU A 286 -5.62 0.09 -36.16
N GLN A 287 -6.21 1.21 -36.60
CA GLN A 287 -6.15 2.47 -35.87
C GLN A 287 -6.85 2.35 -34.50
N ASN A 288 -8.06 1.77 -34.47
CA ASN A 288 -8.79 1.55 -33.22
C ASN A 288 -8.02 0.60 -32.28
N TYR A 289 -7.42 -0.47 -32.81
CA TYR A 289 -6.57 -1.36 -32.02
C TYR A 289 -5.34 -0.65 -31.44
N THR A 290 -4.70 0.24 -32.21
CA THR A 290 -3.54 1.01 -31.73
C THR A 290 -3.89 2.08 -30.70
N GLU A 291 -4.99 2.81 -30.89
CA GLU A 291 -5.46 3.83 -29.93
C GLU A 291 -5.90 3.18 -28.62
N TYR A 292 -6.61 2.05 -28.70
CA TYR A 292 -6.99 1.25 -27.54
C TYR A 292 -5.76 0.73 -26.78
N ARG A 293 -4.77 0.14 -27.47
CA ARG A 293 -3.50 -0.31 -26.84
C ARG A 293 -2.71 0.83 -26.19
N MET A 294 -2.70 2.02 -26.78
CA MET A 294 -2.00 3.18 -26.21
C MET A 294 -2.70 3.75 -24.97
N SER A 295 -4.04 3.76 -24.94
CA SER A 295 -4.79 4.20 -23.77
C SER A 295 -4.61 3.32 -22.53
N MET A 296 -4.19 2.06 -22.70
CA MET A 296 -3.97 1.09 -21.61
C MET A 296 -2.51 0.96 -21.14
N GLN A 297 -1.56 1.70 -21.73
CA GLN A 297 -0.17 1.78 -21.24
C GLN A 297 0.10 3.05 -20.40
N VAL A 298 -0.90 3.93 -20.27
CA VAL A 298 -0.78 5.26 -19.65
C VAL A 298 -1.64 5.40 -18.38
N GLY A 299 -2.45 4.39 -18.06
CA GLY A 299 -3.05 4.20 -16.73
C GLY A 299 -2.35 3.05 -16.06
#